data_AF-A0A4S8PH94-F1
#
_entry.id   AF-A0A4S8PH94-F1
#
_cell.length_a   1.000
_cell.length_b   1.000
_cell.length_c   1.000
_cell.angle_alpha   90.00
_cell.angle_beta   90.00
_cell.angle_gamma   90.00
#
_symmetry.space_group_name_H-M   'P 1'
#
loop_
_entity.id
_entity.type
_entity.pdbx_description
1 polymer ?
#
loop_
_entity_poly.entity_id
_entity_poly.type
_entity_poly.pdbx_seq_one_letter_code
_entity_poly.pdbx_strand_id
1 'polypeptide(L)'
;MSASRAEIVSALRTAALLESLAAIEHERWSHWQRYLHSRCEKGDDGSLTIPPDLAARWTTQLSTPFAELSEQEKESDREQVWRYLPVIESALQQYLGREIEAPDGQETQ
;
A
#
# COMPACT_ATOMS: atom_id res chain seq x y z
N MET A 1 -10.97 -27.87 5.26
CA MET A 1 -11.88 -27.03 6.06
C MET A 1 -11.75 -25.59 5.55
N SER A 2 -12.77 -24.74 5.68
CA SER A 2 -12.65 -23.32 5.34
C SER A 2 -12.08 -22.59 6.55
N ALA A 3 -11.09 -21.72 6.37
CA ALA A 3 -10.67 -20.80 7.42
C ALA A 3 -11.87 -19.98 7.91
N SER A 4 -11.98 -19.87 9.23
CA SER A 4 -12.95 -19.02 9.88
C SER A 4 -12.61 -17.55 9.68
N ARG A 5 -13.63 -16.69 9.87
CA ARG A 5 -13.45 -15.24 9.82
C ARG A 5 -12.39 -14.73 10.81
N ALA A 6 -12.32 -15.31 12.01
CA ALA A 6 -11.37 -14.89 13.04
C ALA A 6 -9.93 -15.16 12.63
N GLU A 7 -9.71 -16.30 11.98
CA GLU A 7 -8.42 -16.76 11.48
C GLU A 7 -7.89 -15.86 10.35
N ILE A 8 -8.75 -15.53 9.37
CA ILE A 8 -8.41 -14.55 8.31
C ILE A 8 -8.06 -13.19 8.90
N VAL A 9 -8.84 -12.70 9.87
CA VAL A 9 -8.56 -11.41 10.52
C VAL A 9 -7.23 -11.44 11.29
N SER A 10 -6.89 -12.56 11.91
CA SER A 10 -5.60 -12.74 12.59
C SER A 10 -4.43 -12.67 11.61
N ALA A 11 -4.54 -13.37 10.48
CA ALA A 11 -3.53 -13.35 9.41
C ALA A 11 -3.22 -11.91 8.92
N LEU A 12 -4.25 -11.08 8.83
CA LEU A 12 -4.16 -9.69 8.39
C LEU A 12 -3.64 -8.70 9.46
N ARG A 13 -3.41 -9.15 10.70
CA ARG A 13 -3.01 -8.29 11.84
C ARG A 13 -1.64 -8.61 12.41
N THR A 14 -0.86 -9.44 11.73
CA THR A 14 0.51 -9.76 12.18
C THR A 14 1.43 -8.55 12.03
N ALA A 15 2.38 -8.40 12.96
CA ALA A 15 3.38 -7.33 12.90
C ALA A 15 4.23 -7.41 11.61
N ALA A 16 4.56 -8.63 11.17
CA ALA A 16 5.32 -8.84 9.94
C ALA A 16 4.58 -8.35 8.68
N LEU A 17 3.27 -8.60 8.60
CA LEU A 17 2.46 -8.07 7.50
C LEU A 17 2.37 -6.54 7.59
N LEU A 18 2.15 -5.99 8.79
CA LEU A 18 2.11 -4.54 8.98
C LEU A 18 3.39 -3.86 8.48
N GLU A 19 4.56 -4.36 8.86
CA GLU A 19 5.85 -3.83 8.38
C GLU A 19 6.01 -3.95 6.86
N SER A 20 5.56 -5.07 6.28
CA SER A 20 5.61 -5.27 4.82
C SER A 20 4.71 -4.27 4.08
N LEU A 21 3.49 -4.03 4.57
CA LEU A 21 2.57 -3.06 3.99
C LEU A 21 3.06 -1.62 4.22
N ALA A 22 3.67 -1.34 5.38
CA ALA A 22 4.27 -0.04 5.69
C ALA A 22 5.47 0.28 4.79
N ALA A 23 6.28 -0.72 4.43
CA ALA A 23 7.36 -0.55 3.47
C ALA A 23 6.85 -0.15 2.08
N ILE A 24 5.74 -0.75 1.61
CA ILE A 24 5.10 -0.38 0.34
C ILE A 24 4.54 1.04 0.41
N GLU A 25 3.87 1.38 1.52
CA GLU A 25 3.35 2.72 1.78
C GLU A 25 4.45 3.78 1.76
N HIS A 26 5.58 3.51 2.41
CA HIS A 26 6.73 4.40 2.41
C HIS A 26 7.31 4.58 1.01
N GLU A 27 7.45 3.49 0.24
CA GLU A 27 7.95 3.58 -1.14
C GLU A 27 6.99 4.39 -2.02
N ARG A 28 5.67 4.18 -1.90
CA ARG A 28 4.65 4.97 -2.60
C ARG A 28 4.76 6.46 -2.27
N TRP A 29 4.81 6.80 -0.98
CA TRP A 29 4.98 8.19 -0.54
C TRP A 29 6.26 8.80 -1.09
N SER A 30 7.38 8.09 -0.96
CA SER A 30 8.69 8.59 -1.39
C SER A 30 8.78 8.77 -2.91
N HIS A 31 8.13 7.90 -3.69
CA HIS A 31 8.01 8.03 -5.13
C HIS A 31 7.25 9.32 -5.52
N TRP A 32 6.10 9.57 -4.91
CA TRP A 32 5.32 10.79 -5.16
C TRP A 32 6.04 12.06 -4.70
N GLN A 33 6.74 12.01 -3.56
CA GLN A 33 7.58 13.12 -3.11
C GLN A 33 8.70 13.42 -4.10
N ARG A 34 9.41 12.39 -4.58
CA ARG A 34 10.45 12.55 -5.61
C ARG A 34 9.88 13.15 -6.90
N TYR A 35 8.72 12.68 -7.35
CA TYR A 35 8.06 13.23 -8.53
C TYR A 35 7.68 14.71 -8.32
N LEU A 36 7.02 15.05 -7.22
CA LEU A 36 6.66 16.43 -6.89
C LEU A 36 7.91 17.33 -6.86
N HIS A 37 8.95 16.92 -6.14
CA HIS A 37 10.21 17.67 -6.05
C HIS A 37 10.86 17.86 -7.42
N SER A 38 10.81 16.84 -8.30
CA SER A 38 11.35 16.93 -9.66
C SER A 38 10.62 17.92 -10.56
N ARG A 39 9.39 18.30 -10.18
CA ARG A 39 8.57 19.29 -10.88
C ARG A 39 8.69 20.70 -10.30
N CYS A 40 9.29 20.86 -9.13
CA CYS A 40 9.45 22.15 -8.50
C CYS A 40 10.65 22.93 -9.05
N GLU A 41 10.52 24.25 -9.05
CA GLU A 41 11.65 25.15 -9.17
C GLU A 41 12.40 25.19 -7.84
N LYS A 42 13.71 24.99 -7.88
CA LYS A 42 14.55 24.97 -6.68
C LYS A 42 15.21 26.33 -6.46
N GLY A 43 14.93 26.95 -5.31
CA GLY A 43 15.57 28.18 -4.87
C GLY A 43 17.00 27.95 -4.34
N ASP A 44 17.77 29.03 -4.27
CA ASP A 44 19.16 29.00 -3.77
C ASP A 44 19.26 28.60 -2.28
N ASP A 45 18.21 28.84 -1.50
CA ASP A 45 18.06 28.43 -0.11
C ASP A 45 17.58 26.98 0.07
N GLY A 46 17.37 26.26 -1.04
CA GLY A 46 16.84 24.91 -1.05
C GLY A 46 15.32 24.81 -0.98
N SER A 47 14.60 25.95 -0.99
CA SER A 47 13.15 25.97 -1.13
C SER A 47 12.70 25.35 -2.46
N LEU A 48 11.47 24.84 -2.47
CA LEU A 48 10.84 24.28 -3.66
C LEU A 48 9.56 25.06 -3.95
N THR A 49 9.49 25.65 -5.13
CA THR A 49 8.31 26.36 -5.62
C THR A 49 7.62 25.50 -6.67
N ILE A 50 6.36 25.15 -6.43
CA ILE A 50 5.57 24.38 -7.38
C ILE A 50 5.08 25.34 -8.49
N PRO A 51 5.26 25.01 -9.78
CA PRO A 51 4.69 25.79 -10.88
C PRO A 51 3.17 25.98 -10.72
N PRO A 52 2.62 27.18 -10.97
CA PRO A 52 1.21 27.48 -10.70
C PRO A 52 0.21 26.53 -11.39
N ASP A 53 0.52 26.08 -12.60
CA ASP A 53 -0.31 25.14 -13.37
C ASP A 53 -0.35 23.75 -12.71
N LEU A 54 0.78 23.28 -12.19
CA LEU A 54 0.87 22.01 -11.47
C LEU A 54 0.20 22.11 -10.09
N ALA A 55 0.39 23.22 -9.39
CA ALA A 55 -0.28 23.49 -8.12
C ALA A 55 -1.81 23.50 -8.29
N ALA A 56 -2.32 24.18 -9.32
CA ALA A 56 -3.75 24.21 -9.63
C ALA A 56 -4.27 22.81 -9.99
N ARG A 57 -3.57 22.10 -10.89
CA ARG A 57 -3.95 20.75 -11.31
C ARG A 57 -4.00 19.78 -10.13
N TRP A 58 -2.95 19.70 -9.32
CA TRP A 58 -2.91 18.78 -8.17
C TRP A 58 -3.93 19.16 -7.09
N THR A 59 -4.19 20.46 -6.90
CA THR A 59 -5.26 20.92 -6.00
C THR A 59 -6.63 20.44 -6.46
N THR A 60 -6.90 20.51 -7.77
CA THR A 60 -8.13 19.95 -8.35
C THR A 60 -8.19 18.43 -8.12
N GLN A 61 -7.15 17.69 -8.48
CA GLN A 61 -7.10 16.24 -8.30
C GLN A 61 -7.32 15.81 -6.84
N LEU A 62 -6.69 16.50 -5.87
CA LEU A 62 -6.86 16.25 -4.44
C LEU A 62 -8.29 16.53 -3.95
N SER A 63 -8.97 17.52 -4.56
CA SER A 63 -10.31 17.95 -4.17
C SER A 63 -11.43 17.17 -4.90
N THR A 64 -11.10 16.46 -5.98
CA THR A 64 -12.04 15.65 -6.75
C THR A 64 -12.20 14.27 -6.12
N PRO A 65 -13.42 13.83 -5.77
CA PRO A 65 -13.66 12.47 -5.30
C PRO A 65 -13.16 11.43 -6.32
N PHE A 66 -12.61 10.30 -5.85
CA PHE A 66 -12.10 9.24 -6.73
C PHE A 66 -13.08 8.84 -7.85
N ALA A 67 -14.38 8.73 -7.54
CA ALA A 67 -15.41 8.36 -8.51
C ALA A 67 -15.52 9.34 -9.69
N GLU A 68 -15.17 10.60 -9.46
CA GLU A 68 -15.26 11.72 -10.40
C GLU A 68 -13.93 12.00 -11.13
N LEU A 69 -12.83 11.34 -10.73
CA LEU A 69 -11.56 11.40 -11.46
C LEU A 69 -11.71 10.84 -12.87
N SER A 70 -10.87 11.33 -13.79
CA SER A 70 -10.74 10.70 -15.11
C SER A 70 -10.20 9.27 -14.98
N GLU A 71 -10.49 8.40 -15.95
CA GLU A 71 -9.99 7.02 -15.90
C GLU A 71 -8.47 6.93 -15.89
N GLN A 72 -7.78 7.89 -16.50
CA GLN A 72 -6.32 7.95 -16.47
C GLN A 72 -5.77 8.32 -15.08
N GLU A 73 -6.46 9.20 -14.35
CA GLU A 73 -6.08 9.53 -12.97
C GLU A 73 -6.36 8.36 -12.04
N LYS A 74 -7.53 7.71 -12.17
CA LYS A 74 -7.85 6.50 -11.40
C LYS A 74 -6.86 5.38 -11.67
N GLU A 75 -6.35 5.25 -12.89
CA GLU A 75 -5.37 4.21 -13.22
C GLU A 75 -4.10 4.36 -12.40
N SER A 76 -3.61 5.60 -12.23
CA SER A 76 -2.45 5.86 -11.38
C SER A 76 -2.69 5.43 -9.92
N ASP A 77 -3.91 5.60 -9.39
CA ASP A 77 -4.25 5.15 -8.04
C ASP A 77 -4.32 3.61 -7.97
N ARG A 78 -4.93 2.98 -8.97
CA ARG A 78 -5.02 1.51 -9.08
C ARG A 78 -3.64 0.85 -9.16
N GLU A 79 -2.72 1.44 -9.93
CA GLU A 79 -1.33 0.98 -10.03
C GLU A 79 -0.63 0.95 -8.66
N GLN A 80 -0.90 1.91 -7.79
CA GLN A 80 -0.35 1.89 -6.43
C GLN A 80 -1.00 0.80 -5.58
N VAL A 81 -2.32 0.61 -5.67
CA VAL A 81 -3.05 -0.44 -4.94
C VAL A 81 -2.60 -1.84 -5.35
N TRP A 82 -2.35 -2.10 -6.64
CA TRP A 82 -1.90 -3.41 -7.11
C TRP A 82 -0.58 -3.87 -6.49
N ARG A 83 0.25 -2.95 -5.96
CA ARG A 83 1.49 -3.32 -5.25
C ARG A 83 1.22 -4.00 -3.90
N TYR A 84 0.07 -3.75 -3.28
CA TYR A 84 -0.30 -4.33 -1.98
C TYR A 84 -0.87 -5.74 -2.12
N LEU A 85 -1.60 -6.02 -3.19
CA LEU A 85 -2.37 -7.26 -3.34
C LEU A 85 -1.50 -8.53 -3.24
N PRO A 86 -0.34 -8.64 -3.91
CA PRO A 86 0.51 -9.83 -3.79
C PRO A 86 1.01 -10.09 -2.37
N VAL A 87 1.25 -9.03 -1.59
CA VAL A 87 1.71 -9.14 -0.20
C VAL A 87 0.57 -9.61 0.72
N ILE A 88 -0.64 -9.11 0.50
CA ILE A 88 -1.84 -9.57 1.20
C ILE A 88 -2.13 -11.03 0.86
N GLU A 89 -2.09 -11.39 -0.43
CA GLU A 89 -2.28 -12.75 -0.91
C GLU A 89 -1.26 -13.71 -0.28
N SER A 90 0.02 -13.33 -0.28
CA SER A 90 1.08 -14.12 0.38
C SER A 90 0.81 -14.32 1.87
N ALA A 91 0.35 -13.30 2.59
CA ALA A 91 0.05 -13.44 4.01
C ALA A 91 -1.12 -14.39 4.28
N LEU A 92 -2.16 -14.33 3.44
CA LEU A 92 -3.29 -15.25 3.51
C LEU A 92 -2.86 -16.69 3.17
N GLN A 93 -2.05 -16.89 2.13
CA GLN A 93 -1.54 -18.20 1.72
C GLN A 93 -0.63 -18.82 2.79
N GLN A 94 0.29 -18.04 3.37
CA GLN A 94 1.15 -18.51 4.46
C GLN A 94 0.35 -18.95 5.68
N TYR A 95 -0.72 -18.22 6.00
CA TYR A 95 -1.60 -18.58 7.10
C TYR A 95 -2.33 -19.90 6.82
N LEU A 96 -2.96 -20.03 5.65
CA LEU A 96 -3.67 -21.24 5.23
C LEU A 96 -2.74 -22.46 5.10
N GLY A 97 -1.48 -22.24 4.73
CA GLY A 97 -0.45 -23.28 4.65
C GLY A 97 0.06 -23.76 6.00
N ARG A 98 0.02 -22.92 7.04
CA ARG A 98 0.41 -23.29 8.42
C ARG A 98 -0.62 -24.19 9.13
N GLU A 99 -1.87 -24.22 8.68
CA GLU A 99 -2.87 -25.18 9.20
C GLU A 99 -2.56 -26.65 8.84
N ILE A 100 -1.64 -26.90 7.90
CA ILE A 100 -1.28 -28.26 7.46
C ILE A 100 -0.23 -28.91 8.41
N GLU A 101 0.53 -28.11 9.17
CA GLU A 101 1.46 -28.60 10.19
C GLU A 101 0.78 -28.58 11.57
N ALA A 102 -0.18 -29.48 11.80
CA ALA A 102 -0.56 -29.81 13.17
C ALA A 102 0.64 -30.49 13.86
N PRO A 103 1.03 -30.08 15.08
CA PRO A 103 2.10 -30.76 15.79
C PRO A 103 1.63 -32.17 16.12
N ASP A 104 2.45 -33.15 15.75
CA ASP A 104 2.26 -34.56 16.04
C ASP A 104 1.98 -34.74 17.53
N GLY A 105 0.97 -35.56 17.83
CA GLY A 105 0.45 -35.74 19.17
C GLY A 105 1.57 -36.09 20.15
N GLN A 106 1.71 -35.31 21.22
CA GLN A 106 2.48 -35.74 22.36
C GLN A 106 1.70 -36.88 23.05
N GLU A 107 2.06 -38.12 22.71
CA GLU A 107 1.85 -39.27 23.58
C GLU A 107 2.63 -39.04 24.88
N THR A 108 1.93 -38.66 25.94
CA THR A 108 2.44 -38.76 27.30
C THR A 108 2.44 -40.23 27.72
N GLN A 109 3.64 -40.79 27.91
CA GLN A 109 3.88 -41.94 28.79
C GLN A 109 3.88 -41.49 30.26
#